data_AF-A0A8J6MXT4-F1
#
_entry.id   AF-A0A8J6MXT4-F1
#
_cell.length_a   1.000
_cell.length_b   1.000
_cell.length_c   1.000
_cell.angle_alpha   90.00
_cell.angle_beta   90.00
_cell.angle_gamma   90.00
#
_symmetry.space_group_name_H-M   'P 1'
#
loop_
_entity.id
_entity.type
_entity.pdbx_description
1 polymer ?
#
loop_
_entity_poly.entity_id
_entity_poly.type
_entity_poly.pdbx_seq_one_letter_code
_entity_poly.pdbx_strand_id
1 'polypeptide(L)'
;MMTKKTALLAILSLAILLTIVYSGKWDPAQGGTRETRETKILGRVVSQYGPLENARVRVQGDDRYALTDRQGMFELSTNLPPGKRVRITAGKEGWFNNVQIASPPSPMGDIFLNPVYLNDRADYRFISPVTCAQCHVEVTRYWDRSKMAHTSSNPMVLDMFYGTDPFNRQGIQPGYRLDNPESSGNCIICHAPSAAAAGGRSRDLKTILQSPMTEWDGISCDYCHKVRKVVPDRTKPSGTGAVLERQSAERGSSILVFGPYDDVVAPPMAASYNPLFADAKFCSTCHNHYRKLDRKETWEPEKVYTSSEWEGLKMEDESFLPIQTTFQEWQQWQNELPNDDANKGKKCQDCHMGWRKEMLPYDNYVVEGMARNMWGTYRSPQDIRPHHFDGGTEIQLKTALSMELEGKITGKKLDLTVYITNTNGGHWVPTGETMRSVMLMLRVFDSKGTPLKMIKGSRLPPWAGEGKPEQGNYGGLPGAVFAKILQDKDGNNHVPFWRATRIASDTRIRPKKTVTLRFEFALTDPEDEPTAEAELIYRPVVRPLAKKKQWPVKDILMTSKTW
;
A
#
# COMPACT_ATOMS: atom_id res chain seq x y z
N MET A 1 38.66 35.78 -60.87
CA MET A 1 39.06 35.80 -59.45
C MET A 1 37.83 36.02 -58.60
N MET A 2 37.54 35.09 -57.69
CA MET A 2 36.47 35.16 -56.69
C MET A 2 36.45 36.52 -56.00
N THR A 3 35.28 37.15 -55.86
CA THR A 3 35.02 38.04 -54.72
C THR A 3 33.54 38.00 -54.32
N LYS A 4 33.35 37.68 -53.03
CA LYS A 4 32.10 37.63 -52.29
C LYS A 4 31.37 38.98 -52.38
N LYS A 5 30.24 39.08 -53.10
CA LYS A 5 29.24 40.15 -52.86
C LYS A 5 27.87 39.99 -53.53
N THR A 6 27.46 38.79 -53.92
CA THR A 6 26.15 38.55 -54.56
C THR A 6 25.30 37.45 -53.90
N ALA A 7 25.62 37.07 -52.66
CA ALA A 7 24.80 36.12 -51.89
C ALA A 7 23.96 36.77 -50.76
N LEU A 8 24.01 38.10 -50.59
CA LEU A 8 23.31 38.79 -49.50
C LEU A 8 22.05 39.56 -49.92
N LEU A 9 21.75 39.67 -51.22
CA LEU A 9 20.59 40.43 -51.72
C LEU A 9 19.39 39.58 -52.13
N ALA A 10 19.51 38.24 -52.12
CA ALA A 10 18.38 37.34 -52.33
C ALA A 10 17.69 36.89 -51.02
N ILE A 11 18.26 37.23 -49.86
CA ILE A 11 17.71 36.83 -48.54
C ILE A 11 16.83 37.93 -47.92
N LEU A 12 16.95 39.19 -48.36
CA LEU A 12 16.15 40.30 -47.80
C LEU A 12 14.77 40.51 -48.44
N SER A 13 14.52 39.96 -49.63
CA SER A 13 13.24 40.11 -50.35
C SER A 13 12.22 39.00 -50.06
N LEU A 14 12.61 37.91 -49.37
CA LEU A 14 11.68 36.88 -48.89
C LEU A 14 11.20 37.12 -47.44
N ALA A 15 11.80 38.08 -46.72
CA ALA A 15 11.51 38.36 -45.32
C ALA A 15 10.45 39.46 -45.07
N ILE A 16 9.89 40.06 -46.12
CA ILE A 16 8.91 41.18 -46.00
C ILE A 16 7.47 40.74 -46.37
N LEU A 17 7.24 39.46 -46.72
CA LEU A 17 5.92 38.95 -47.09
C LEU A 17 5.29 37.97 -46.07
N LEU A 18 5.79 37.94 -44.82
CA LEU A 18 5.29 37.03 -43.78
C LEU A 18 5.03 37.70 -42.41
N THR A 19 4.89 39.02 -42.36
CA THR A 19 4.69 39.78 -41.11
C THR A 19 3.55 40.80 -41.13
N ILE A 20 2.58 40.67 -42.04
CA ILE A 20 1.36 41.47 -41.98
C ILE A 20 0.18 40.57 -42.36
N VAL A 21 -0.58 40.10 -41.36
CA VAL A 21 -2.05 39.92 -41.36
C VAL A 21 -2.46 39.44 -39.95
N TYR A 22 -3.27 40.27 -39.28
CA TYR A 22 -4.09 40.01 -38.10
C TYR A 22 -3.48 40.05 -36.69
N SER A 23 -3.09 41.26 -36.29
CA SER A 23 -3.37 41.76 -34.93
C SER A 23 -4.85 42.15 -34.82
N GLY A 24 -5.74 41.15 -34.78
CA GLY A 24 -7.10 41.31 -34.27
C GLY A 24 -7.08 40.91 -32.80
N LYS A 25 -7.32 41.85 -31.89
CA LYS A 25 -7.63 41.52 -30.49
C LYS A 25 -8.87 40.62 -30.50
N TRP A 26 -8.67 39.32 -30.39
CA TRP A 26 -9.76 38.40 -30.10
C TRP A 26 -9.96 38.44 -28.59
N ASP A 27 -10.97 39.18 -28.19
CA ASP A 27 -11.55 39.12 -26.87
C ASP A 27 -11.94 37.66 -26.56
N PRO A 28 -11.37 36.98 -25.54
CA PRO A 28 -11.82 35.65 -25.16
C PRO A 28 -13.24 35.65 -24.58
N ALA A 29 -13.86 36.81 -24.37
CA ALA A 29 -15.19 36.94 -23.76
C ALA A 29 -16.37 36.75 -24.72
N GLN A 30 -16.18 36.36 -25.99
CA GLN A 30 -17.28 36.00 -26.90
C GLN A 30 -17.03 34.74 -27.74
N GLY A 31 -16.34 33.76 -27.18
CA GLY A 31 -16.61 32.37 -27.54
C GLY A 31 -17.98 32.03 -26.99
N GLY A 32 -19.03 32.12 -27.83
CA GLY A 32 -20.38 31.71 -27.44
C GLY A 32 -20.28 30.38 -26.69
N THR A 33 -20.81 30.35 -25.47
CA THR A 33 -21.00 29.12 -24.72
C THR A 33 -21.79 28.20 -25.65
N ARG A 34 -21.10 27.29 -26.33
CA ARG A 34 -21.75 26.14 -26.93
C ARG A 34 -22.21 25.38 -25.71
N GLU A 35 -23.42 25.68 -25.25
CA GLU A 35 -24.10 24.91 -24.23
C GLU A 35 -23.88 23.46 -24.64
N THR A 36 -23.06 22.75 -23.87
CA THR A 36 -22.94 21.31 -24.03
C THR A 36 -24.31 20.80 -23.70
N ARG A 37 -25.15 20.62 -24.73
CA ARG A 37 -26.52 20.13 -24.56
C ARG A 37 -26.38 18.76 -23.93
N GLU A 38 -26.63 18.71 -22.63
CA GLU A 38 -26.58 17.48 -21.86
C GLU A 38 -27.66 16.57 -22.43
N THR A 39 -27.23 15.47 -23.03
CA THR A 39 -28.14 14.47 -23.57
C THR A 39 -28.44 13.44 -22.51
N LYS A 40 -29.69 12.98 -22.46
CA LYS A 40 -30.12 11.96 -21.51
C LYS A 40 -30.24 10.62 -22.21
N ILE A 41 -29.76 9.58 -21.55
CA ILE A 41 -30.02 8.20 -21.91
C ILE A 41 -30.92 7.60 -20.84
N LEU A 42 -32.07 7.11 -21.28
CA LEU A 42 -33.03 6.41 -20.42
C LEU A 42 -32.98 4.94 -20.74
N GLY A 43 -33.01 4.11 -19.70
CA GLY A 43 -33.01 2.66 -19.87
C GLY A 43 -33.36 1.96 -18.56
N ARG A 44 -33.24 0.64 -18.60
CA ARG A 44 -33.55 -0.23 -17.48
C ARG A 44 -32.49 -1.30 -17.31
N VAL A 45 -32.20 -1.65 -16.06
CA VAL A 45 -31.36 -2.80 -15.70
C VAL A 45 -32.24 -3.87 -15.06
N VAL A 46 -32.16 -5.08 -15.58
CA VAL A 46 -32.99 -6.21 -15.16
C VAL A 46 -32.15 -7.47 -14.97
N SER A 47 -32.76 -8.48 -14.37
CA SER A 47 -32.24 -9.82 -14.22
C SER A 47 -33.34 -10.85 -14.40
N GLN A 48 -32.98 -12.13 -14.31
CA GLN A 48 -33.95 -13.24 -14.27
C GLN A 48 -34.92 -13.15 -13.08
N TYR A 49 -34.58 -12.39 -12.03
CA TYR A 49 -35.44 -12.18 -10.86
C TYR A 49 -36.23 -10.86 -10.93
N GLY A 50 -36.20 -10.14 -12.05
CA GLY A 50 -36.86 -8.86 -12.23
C GLY A 50 -35.92 -7.65 -12.22
N PRO A 51 -36.47 -6.42 -12.09
CA PRO A 51 -35.67 -5.20 -12.14
C PRO A 51 -34.66 -5.08 -10.99
N LEU A 52 -33.51 -4.46 -11.26
CA LEU A 52 -32.42 -4.31 -10.30
C LEU A 52 -32.29 -2.86 -9.84
N GLU A 53 -32.59 -2.59 -8.57
CA GLU A 53 -32.33 -1.31 -7.90
C GLU A 53 -30.84 -1.10 -7.60
N ASN A 54 -30.35 0.13 -7.54
CA ASN A 54 -28.97 0.47 -7.16
C ASN A 54 -27.88 -0.20 -8.02
N ALA A 55 -28.17 -0.56 -9.27
CA ALA A 55 -27.15 -0.92 -10.24
C ALA A 55 -26.46 0.37 -10.73
N ARG A 56 -25.13 0.36 -10.83
CA ARG A 56 -24.38 1.47 -11.41
C ARG A 56 -24.43 1.37 -12.92
N VAL A 57 -24.82 2.46 -13.57
CA VAL A 57 -24.93 2.55 -15.03
C VAL A 57 -24.10 3.72 -15.53
N ARG A 58 -23.21 3.48 -16.49
CA ARG A 58 -22.34 4.53 -17.04
C ARG A 58 -22.06 4.34 -18.52
N VAL A 59 -21.58 5.41 -19.14
CA VAL A 59 -20.82 5.26 -20.38
C VAL A 59 -19.50 4.57 -20.02
N GLN A 60 -19.13 3.51 -20.73
CA GLN A 60 -17.91 2.75 -20.43
C GLN A 60 -16.68 3.65 -20.38
N GLY A 61 -15.91 3.59 -19.29
CA GLY A 61 -14.72 4.42 -19.04
C GLY A 61 -15.00 5.82 -18.49
N ASP A 62 -16.27 6.24 -18.38
CA ASP A 62 -16.62 7.53 -17.79
C ASP A 62 -16.66 7.45 -16.26
N ASP A 63 -16.23 8.52 -15.58
CA ASP A 63 -16.14 8.54 -14.11
C ASP A 63 -17.53 8.65 -13.47
N ARG A 64 -18.48 9.27 -14.19
CA ARG A 64 -19.86 9.49 -13.75
C ARG A 64 -20.73 8.26 -14.04
N TYR A 65 -21.61 7.94 -13.09
CA TYR A 65 -22.61 6.89 -13.22
C TYR A 65 -23.94 7.34 -12.65
N ALA A 66 -25.03 6.74 -13.14
CA ALA A 66 -26.36 6.80 -12.56
C ALA A 66 -26.63 5.54 -11.73
N LEU A 67 -27.54 5.65 -10.75
CA LEU A 67 -28.09 4.50 -10.04
C LEU A 67 -29.49 4.21 -10.56
N THR A 68 -29.82 2.93 -10.66
CA THR A 68 -31.19 2.51 -10.99
C THR A 68 -32.13 2.61 -9.78
N ASP A 69 -33.39 2.94 -10.04
CA ASP A 69 -34.46 2.94 -9.04
C ASP A 69 -35.04 1.52 -8.78
N ARG A 70 -36.10 1.42 -7.97
CA ARG A 70 -36.76 0.15 -7.63
C ARG A 70 -37.34 -0.60 -8.84
N GLN A 71 -37.63 0.11 -9.91
CA GLN A 71 -38.13 -0.45 -11.18
C GLN A 71 -36.98 -0.77 -12.14
N GLY A 72 -35.73 -0.58 -11.69
CA GLY A 72 -34.52 -0.79 -12.47
C GLY A 72 -34.26 0.33 -13.47
N MET A 73 -35.04 1.41 -13.45
CA MET A 73 -34.92 2.51 -14.40
C MET A 73 -33.77 3.42 -14.02
N PHE A 74 -33.07 3.97 -15.01
CA PHE A 74 -32.06 4.98 -14.80
C PHE A 74 -32.20 6.14 -15.79
N GLU A 75 -31.69 7.29 -15.39
CA GLU A 75 -31.44 8.43 -16.25
C GLU A 75 -29.95 8.77 -16.17
N LEU A 76 -29.24 8.63 -17.30
CA LEU A 76 -27.83 8.92 -17.40
C LEU A 76 -27.61 10.18 -18.24
N SER A 77 -27.12 11.23 -17.60
CA SER A 77 -26.72 12.47 -18.27
C SER A 77 -25.34 12.35 -18.89
N THR A 78 -25.21 12.74 -20.16
CA THR A 78 -23.94 12.66 -20.90
C THR A 78 -23.74 13.84 -21.86
N ASN A 79 -22.47 14.22 -22.06
CA ASN A 79 -22.06 15.30 -22.95
C ASN A 79 -21.76 14.81 -24.37
N LEU A 80 -22.23 13.60 -24.71
CA LEU A 80 -21.97 12.98 -26.00
C LEU A 80 -22.81 13.65 -27.11
N PRO A 81 -22.26 13.77 -28.33
CA PRO A 81 -23.02 14.24 -29.48
C PRO A 81 -24.23 13.34 -29.75
N PRO A 82 -25.39 13.91 -30.13
CA PRO A 82 -26.53 13.12 -30.58
C PRO A 82 -26.16 12.14 -31.71
N GLY A 83 -26.73 10.94 -31.68
CA GLY A 83 -26.53 9.87 -32.66
C GLY A 83 -25.28 9.02 -32.47
N LYS A 84 -24.31 9.45 -31.64
CA LYS A 84 -23.07 8.70 -31.41
C LYS A 84 -23.35 7.37 -30.71
N ARG A 85 -22.97 6.26 -31.33
CA ARG A 85 -23.03 4.93 -30.70
C ARG A 85 -22.07 4.85 -29.53
N VAL A 86 -22.57 4.49 -28.36
CA VAL A 86 -21.78 4.34 -27.14
C VAL A 86 -22.16 3.08 -26.39
N ARG A 87 -21.18 2.56 -25.63
CA ARG A 87 -21.34 1.39 -24.77
C ARG A 87 -21.81 1.87 -23.40
N ILE A 88 -23.03 1.52 -23.04
CA ILE A 88 -23.60 1.78 -21.72
C ILE A 88 -23.50 0.48 -20.93
N THR A 89 -22.71 0.51 -19.87
CA THR A 89 -22.45 -0.65 -19.02
C THR A 89 -23.24 -0.54 -17.74
N ALA A 90 -23.63 -1.69 -17.19
CA ALA A 90 -24.16 -1.76 -15.84
C ALA A 90 -23.43 -2.83 -15.02
N GLY A 91 -23.18 -2.52 -13.75
CA GLY A 91 -22.59 -3.43 -12.78
C GLY A 91 -23.20 -3.24 -11.39
N LYS A 92 -23.29 -4.35 -10.64
CA LYS A 92 -23.84 -4.38 -9.29
C LYS A 92 -23.16 -5.51 -8.51
N GLU A 93 -22.91 -5.29 -7.21
CA GLU A 93 -22.35 -6.35 -6.35
C GLU A 93 -23.20 -7.61 -6.43
N GLY A 94 -22.56 -8.75 -6.69
CA GLY A 94 -23.22 -10.05 -6.84
C GLY A 94 -23.77 -10.33 -8.24
N TRP A 95 -23.52 -9.45 -9.20
CA TRP A 95 -23.93 -9.59 -10.60
C TRP A 95 -22.73 -9.45 -11.54
N PHE A 96 -22.74 -10.19 -12.65
CA PHE A 96 -21.78 -9.98 -13.73
C PHE A 96 -22.10 -8.67 -14.43
N ASN A 97 -21.07 -7.88 -14.69
CA ASN A 97 -21.20 -6.64 -15.46
C ASN A 97 -21.69 -6.97 -16.88
N ASN A 98 -22.52 -6.12 -17.46
CA ASN A 98 -22.94 -6.26 -18.84
C ASN A 98 -23.06 -4.90 -19.55
N VAL A 99 -23.30 -4.93 -20.85
CA VAL A 99 -23.28 -3.76 -21.73
C VAL A 99 -24.41 -3.80 -22.73
N GLN A 100 -24.89 -2.61 -23.09
CA GLN A 100 -25.73 -2.39 -24.25
C GLN A 100 -25.23 -1.20 -25.06
N ILE A 101 -25.59 -1.16 -26.34
CA ILE A 101 -25.22 -0.05 -27.23
C ILE A 101 -26.40 0.93 -27.30
N ALA A 102 -26.14 2.20 -27.07
CA ALA A 102 -27.13 3.28 -27.18
C ALA A 102 -26.63 4.38 -28.13
N SER A 103 -27.58 5.13 -28.69
CA SER A 103 -27.34 6.35 -29.48
C SER A 103 -28.20 7.49 -28.92
N PRO A 104 -27.63 8.44 -28.14
CA PRO A 104 -28.41 9.51 -27.51
C PRO A 104 -29.05 10.47 -28.53
N PRO A 105 -30.15 11.17 -28.21
CA PRO A 105 -31.11 10.85 -27.15
C PRO A 105 -32.04 9.74 -27.64
N SER A 106 -32.03 8.58 -27.01
CA SER A 106 -32.98 7.50 -27.30
C SER A 106 -33.13 6.58 -26.10
N PRO A 107 -34.33 6.03 -25.86
CA PRO A 107 -34.48 4.91 -24.95
C PRO A 107 -33.67 3.74 -25.50
N MET A 108 -32.90 3.10 -24.62
CA MET A 108 -32.14 1.92 -24.99
C MET A 108 -32.85 0.65 -24.50
N GLY A 109 -32.52 -0.48 -25.13
CA GLY A 109 -32.96 -1.79 -24.63
C GLY A 109 -32.39 -2.09 -23.25
N ASP A 110 -33.06 -2.98 -22.53
CA ASP A 110 -32.67 -3.39 -21.18
C ASP A 110 -31.23 -3.94 -21.14
N ILE A 111 -30.49 -3.57 -20.08
CA ILE A 111 -29.23 -4.23 -19.74
C ILE A 111 -29.57 -5.38 -18.79
N PHE A 112 -29.37 -6.60 -19.26
CA PHE A 112 -29.61 -7.80 -18.45
C PHE A 112 -28.35 -8.18 -17.68
N LEU A 113 -28.40 -8.25 -16.35
CA LEU A 113 -27.29 -8.76 -15.54
C LEU A 113 -27.57 -10.19 -15.12
N ASN A 114 -26.56 -11.06 -15.24
CA ASN A 114 -26.61 -12.44 -14.75
C ASN A 114 -26.08 -12.49 -13.32
N PRO A 115 -26.69 -13.26 -12.41
CA PRO A 115 -26.20 -13.34 -11.04
C PRO A 115 -24.85 -14.07 -11.03
N VAL A 116 -23.95 -13.63 -10.16
CA VAL A 116 -22.79 -14.44 -9.81
C VAL A 116 -23.32 -15.59 -8.96
N TYR A 117 -23.34 -16.79 -9.54
CA TYR A 117 -23.65 -18.00 -8.78
C TYR A 117 -22.66 -18.11 -7.61
N LEU A 118 -23.12 -18.50 -6.42
CA LEU A 118 -22.25 -18.64 -5.25
C LEU A 118 -22.03 -20.13 -4.99
N ASN A 119 -21.09 -20.71 -5.70
CA ASN A 119 -20.69 -22.11 -5.60
C ASN A 119 -19.17 -22.21 -5.61
N ASP A 120 -18.56 -21.89 -4.47
CA ASP A 120 -17.12 -21.91 -4.30
C ASP A 120 -16.57 -23.32 -4.46
N ARG A 121 -15.63 -23.49 -5.40
CA ARG A 121 -14.98 -24.77 -5.66
C ARG A 121 -13.70 -24.90 -4.85
N ALA A 122 -13.73 -25.75 -3.82
CA ALA A 122 -12.56 -26.03 -2.99
C ALA A 122 -11.38 -26.63 -3.77
N ASP A 123 -11.67 -27.37 -4.85
CA ASP A 123 -10.68 -27.98 -5.75
C ASP A 123 -10.13 -27.03 -6.81
N TYR A 124 -10.59 -25.77 -6.84
CA TYR A 124 -10.17 -24.78 -7.83
C TYR A 124 -8.65 -24.59 -7.82
N ARG A 125 -8.08 -24.68 -9.01
CA ARG A 125 -6.69 -24.34 -9.26
C ARG A 125 -6.64 -22.86 -9.66
N PHE A 126 -5.97 -22.06 -8.84
CA PHE A 126 -5.75 -20.64 -9.14
C PHE A 126 -5.07 -20.47 -10.50
N ILE A 127 -5.28 -19.33 -11.15
CA ILE A 127 -4.68 -19.05 -12.45
C ILE A 127 -3.31 -18.41 -12.24
N SER A 128 -2.32 -18.86 -13.03
CA SER A 128 -0.98 -18.28 -12.99
C SER A 128 -1.01 -16.80 -13.40
N PRO A 129 -0.30 -15.90 -12.70
CA PRO A 129 -0.14 -14.50 -13.07
C PRO A 129 0.38 -14.29 -14.51
N VAL A 130 1.11 -15.26 -15.08
CA VAL A 130 1.54 -15.24 -16.49
C VAL A 130 0.34 -15.17 -17.45
N THR A 131 -0.79 -15.77 -17.08
CA THR A 131 -2.04 -15.67 -17.87
C THR A 131 -2.55 -14.23 -17.90
N CYS A 132 -2.51 -13.56 -16.74
CA CYS A 132 -2.91 -12.15 -16.61
C CYS A 132 -1.95 -11.23 -17.38
N ALA A 133 -0.64 -11.54 -17.35
CA ALA A 133 0.41 -10.77 -18.00
C ALA A 133 0.27 -10.68 -19.53
N GLN A 134 -0.51 -11.57 -20.15
CA GLN A 134 -0.78 -11.52 -21.60
C GLN A 134 -1.58 -10.28 -22.00
N CYS A 135 -2.36 -9.71 -21.09
CA CYS A 135 -3.19 -8.52 -21.35
C CYS A 135 -2.95 -7.37 -20.37
N HIS A 136 -2.45 -7.65 -19.15
CA HIS A 136 -2.20 -6.69 -18.07
C HIS A 136 -0.70 -6.57 -17.79
N VAL A 137 0.05 -6.10 -18.78
CA VAL A 137 1.52 -6.14 -18.82
C VAL A 137 2.13 -5.25 -17.73
N GLU A 138 1.76 -3.97 -17.64
CA GLU A 138 2.38 -3.05 -16.67
C GLU A 138 1.93 -3.35 -15.24
N VAL A 139 0.64 -3.65 -15.05
CA VAL A 139 0.10 -4.02 -13.73
C VAL A 139 0.82 -5.25 -13.18
N THR A 140 1.03 -6.27 -14.01
CA THR A 140 1.77 -7.47 -13.58
C THR A 140 3.23 -7.15 -13.30
N ARG A 141 3.87 -6.28 -14.08
CA ARG A 141 5.25 -5.83 -13.82
C ARG A 141 5.38 -5.09 -12.49
N TYR A 142 4.43 -4.23 -12.13
CA TYR A 142 4.43 -3.56 -10.83
C TYR A 142 4.29 -4.56 -9.68
N TRP A 143 3.36 -5.50 -9.82
CA TRP A 143 3.13 -6.52 -8.81
C TRP A 143 4.33 -7.46 -8.65
N ASP A 144 4.95 -7.89 -9.75
CA ASP A 144 6.14 -8.77 -9.75
C ASP A 144 7.33 -8.12 -9.03
N ARG A 145 7.48 -6.79 -9.09
CA ARG A 145 8.52 -6.08 -8.34
C ARG A 145 8.19 -5.88 -6.86
N SER A 146 6.94 -6.12 -6.47
CA SER A 146 6.47 -5.91 -5.10
C SER A 146 6.81 -7.09 -4.19
N LYS A 147 6.77 -6.86 -2.87
CA LYS A 147 6.89 -7.96 -1.91
C LYS A 147 5.69 -8.90 -1.92
N MET A 148 4.53 -8.48 -2.45
CA MET A 148 3.35 -9.33 -2.54
C MET A 148 3.57 -10.51 -3.48
N ALA A 149 4.23 -10.30 -4.63
CA ALA A 149 4.59 -11.39 -5.53
C ALA A 149 5.60 -12.38 -4.92
N HIS A 150 6.36 -11.99 -3.88
CA HIS A 150 7.47 -12.80 -3.36
C HIS A 150 7.31 -13.16 -1.87
N THR A 151 6.08 -13.15 -1.32
CA THR A 151 5.87 -13.38 0.12
C THR A 151 6.25 -14.78 0.55
N SER A 152 6.02 -15.77 -0.31
CA SER A 152 6.25 -17.18 -0.05
C SER A 152 7.74 -17.53 -0.20
N SER A 153 8.45 -16.86 -1.12
CA SER A 153 9.87 -17.07 -1.44
C SER A 153 10.81 -16.14 -0.66
N ASN A 154 10.27 -15.30 0.23
CA ASN A 154 11.06 -14.34 1.00
C ASN A 154 12.08 -15.05 1.91
N PRO A 155 13.41 -14.85 1.72
CA PRO A 155 14.42 -15.57 2.47
C PRO A 155 14.34 -15.34 3.98
N MET A 156 14.04 -14.12 4.44
CA MET A 156 13.93 -13.84 5.88
C MET A 156 12.72 -14.55 6.51
N VAL A 157 11.62 -14.67 5.79
CA VAL A 157 10.43 -15.42 6.25
C VAL A 157 10.77 -16.90 6.37
N LEU A 158 11.43 -17.47 5.35
CA LEU A 158 11.86 -18.87 5.36
C LEU A 158 12.85 -19.13 6.51
N ASP A 159 13.81 -18.23 6.74
CA ASP A 159 14.78 -18.34 7.83
C ASP A 159 14.16 -18.27 9.21
N MET A 160 13.16 -17.40 9.40
CA MET A 160 12.38 -17.33 10.63
C MET A 160 11.46 -18.55 10.80
N PHE A 161 10.95 -19.12 9.71
CA PHE A 161 10.07 -20.28 9.77
C PHE A 161 10.84 -21.56 10.10
N TYR A 162 11.93 -21.84 9.39
CA TYR A 162 12.72 -23.07 9.55
C TYR A 162 13.80 -22.98 10.62
N GLY A 163 14.16 -21.78 11.08
CA GLY A 163 15.32 -21.62 11.93
C GLY A 163 16.61 -21.82 11.15
N THR A 164 16.71 -21.15 9.99
CA THR A 164 17.88 -21.15 9.12
C THR A 164 18.48 -19.76 8.98
N ASP A 165 19.50 -19.66 8.13
CA ASP A 165 20.15 -18.43 7.68
C ASP A 165 20.29 -18.44 6.14
N PRO A 166 20.84 -17.38 5.51
CA PRO A 166 21.02 -17.31 4.06
C PRO A 166 21.88 -18.41 3.44
N PHE A 167 22.66 -19.14 4.26
CA PHE A 167 23.48 -20.27 3.83
C PHE A 167 22.77 -21.62 4.07
N ASN A 168 21.48 -21.58 4.45
CA ASN A 168 20.62 -22.72 4.77
C ASN A 168 21.17 -23.62 5.90
N ARG A 169 21.99 -23.05 6.80
CA ARG A 169 22.45 -23.78 7.99
C ARG A 169 21.28 -23.95 8.95
N GLN A 170 21.12 -25.16 9.49
CA GLN A 170 19.99 -25.52 10.35
C GLN A 170 20.26 -25.14 11.82
N GLY A 171 19.20 -25.07 12.64
CA GLY A 171 19.32 -24.84 14.08
C GLY A 171 19.60 -23.39 14.47
N ILE A 172 19.53 -22.44 13.52
CA ILE A 172 19.77 -21.03 13.75
C ILE A 172 18.53 -20.38 14.37
N GLN A 173 18.59 -20.12 15.67
CA GLN A 173 17.52 -19.50 16.43
C GLN A 173 17.34 -18.00 16.11
N PRO A 174 16.12 -17.43 16.19
CA PRO A 174 14.84 -18.11 16.39
C PRO A 174 14.35 -18.87 15.14
N GLY A 175 13.56 -19.92 15.32
CA GLY A 175 12.92 -20.66 14.23
C GLY A 175 11.57 -21.22 14.66
N TYR A 176 10.48 -20.89 13.95
CA TYR A 176 9.14 -21.35 14.31
C TYR A 176 9.05 -22.87 14.41
N ARG A 177 9.58 -23.59 13.40
CA ARG A 177 9.62 -25.06 13.35
C ARG A 177 10.59 -25.67 14.37
N LEU A 178 11.62 -24.93 14.80
CA LEU A 178 12.49 -25.37 15.89
C LEU A 178 11.75 -25.35 17.22
N ASP A 179 10.90 -24.34 17.43
CA ASP A 179 10.10 -24.20 18.65
C ASP A 179 8.81 -25.04 18.61
N ASN A 180 8.32 -25.37 17.41
CA ASN A 180 7.06 -26.05 17.17
C ASN A 180 7.23 -27.18 16.12
N PRO A 181 7.95 -28.27 16.47
CA PRO A 181 8.28 -29.34 15.51
C PRO A 181 7.04 -30.03 14.92
N GLU A 182 5.95 -30.10 15.68
CA GLU A 182 4.70 -30.76 15.27
C GLU A 182 3.68 -29.81 14.61
N SER A 183 3.98 -28.51 14.48
CA SER A 183 3.06 -27.52 13.91
C SER A 183 3.68 -26.75 12.74
N SER A 184 2.96 -26.67 11.62
CA SER A 184 3.30 -25.77 10.51
C SER A 184 2.79 -24.34 10.72
N GLY A 185 2.07 -24.09 11.82
CA GLY A 185 1.52 -22.78 12.14
C GLY A 185 0.50 -22.27 11.12
N ASN A 186 0.41 -20.95 11.03
CA ASN A 186 -0.55 -20.23 10.19
C ASN A 186 0.12 -19.21 9.26
N CYS A 187 1.45 -19.26 9.08
CA CYS A 187 2.22 -18.32 8.27
C CYS A 187 1.71 -18.24 6.82
N ILE A 188 1.31 -19.40 6.26
CA ILE A 188 0.82 -19.48 4.88
C ILE A 188 -0.48 -18.70 4.65
N ILE A 189 -1.25 -18.39 5.70
CA ILE A 189 -2.50 -17.63 5.57
C ILE A 189 -2.24 -16.25 4.97
N CYS A 190 -1.08 -15.65 5.29
CA CYS A 190 -0.69 -14.35 4.74
C CYS A 190 0.42 -14.47 3.68
N HIS A 191 1.30 -15.47 3.79
CA HIS A 191 2.46 -15.61 2.92
C HIS A 191 2.23 -16.47 1.66
N ALA A 192 1.21 -17.32 1.64
CA ALA A 192 0.83 -18.15 0.51
C ALA A 192 -0.69 -18.42 0.53
N PRO A 193 -1.53 -17.36 0.46
CA PRO A 193 -2.95 -17.47 0.77
C PRO A 193 -3.73 -18.34 -0.22
N SER A 194 -3.30 -18.43 -1.48
CA SER A 194 -3.82 -19.37 -2.48
C SER A 194 -3.71 -20.82 -1.99
N ALA A 195 -2.52 -21.19 -1.52
CA ALA A 195 -2.24 -22.52 -0.97
C ALA A 195 -3.08 -22.78 0.28
N ALA A 196 -3.18 -21.78 1.17
CA ALA A 196 -3.99 -21.86 2.39
C ALA A 196 -5.49 -22.07 2.10
N ALA A 197 -5.99 -21.54 0.99
CA ALA A 197 -7.38 -21.66 0.58
C ALA A 197 -7.71 -23.00 -0.11
N ALA A 198 -6.74 -23.67 -0.73
CA ALA A 198 -7.00 -24.78 -1.65
C ALA A 198 -7.34 -26.14 -0.98
N GLY A 199 -7.39 -26.23 0.35
CA GLY A 199 -7.87 -27.40 1.10
C GLY A 199 -6.99 -28.67 0.99
N GLY A 200 -6.84 -29.43 2.09
CA GLY A 200 -6.16 -30.75 2.06
C GLY A 200 -4.68 -30.77 1.68
N ARG A 201 -4.02 -29.60 1.59
CA ARG A 201 -2.63 -29.45 1.11
C ARG A 201 -1.66 -29.11 2.24
N SER A 202 -0.37 -29.30 1.94
CA SER A 202 0.72 -29.02 2.87
C SER A 202 0.69 -27.57 3.34
N ARG A 203 0.83 -27.39 4.66
CA ARG A 203 1.01 -26.07 5.29
C ARG A 203 2.48 -25.65 5.39
N ASP A 204 3.37 -26.50 4.89
CA ASP A 204 4.80 -26.27 4.89
C ASP A 204 5.23 -25.41 3.68
N LEU A 205 5.89 -24.29 3.94
CA LEU A 205 6.29 -23.31 2.91
C LEU A 205 7.25 -23.90 1.87
N LYS A 206 8.08 -24.90 2.23
CA LYS A 206 9.06 -25.57 1.36
C LYS A 206 8.39 -26.57 0.45
N THR A 207 7.31 -27.20 0.92
CA THR A 207 6.48 -28.10 0.11
C THR A 207 5.67 -27.32 -0.90
N ILE A 208 5.05 -26.21 -0.45
CA ILE A 208 4.41 -25.28 -1.38
C ILE A 208 5.49 -24.90 -2.39
N LEU A 209 6.72 -24.55 -1.94
CA LEU A 209 8.02 -24.38 -2.65
C LEU A 209 8.18 -24.82 -4.11
N GLN A 210 7.69 -26.05 -4.26
CA GLN A 210 8.10 -27.03 -5.23
C GLN A 210 6.87 -27.54 -6.00
N SER A 211 5.67 -27.01 -5.69
CA SER A 211 4.40 -27.40 -6.30
C SER A 211 4.22 -26.84 -7.73
N PRO A 212 3.80 -27.66 -8.72
CA PRO A 212 3.50 -27.21 -10.09
C PRO A 212 2.21 -26.40 -10.23
N MET A 213 1.33 -26.44 -9.23
CA MET A 213 -0.02 -25.87 -9.28
C MET A 213 0.00 -24.45 -8.70
N THR A 214 0.39 -23.47 -9.53
CA THR A 214 -0.03 -22.04 -9.48
C THR A 214 0.52 -21.09 -8.42
N GLU A 215 1.50 -21.45 -7.60
CA GLU A 215 1.63 -20.80 -6.28
C GLU A 215 2.99 -20.16 -5.90
N TRP A 216 3.96 -20.03 -6.82
CA TRP A 216 5.24 -19.34 -6.53
C TRP A 216 5.32 -17.85 -6.83
N ASP A 217 4.16 -17.22 -6.93
CA ASP A 217 4.08 -15.80 -6.70
C ASP A 217 3.12 -15.53 -5.54
N GLY A 218 3.69 -15.15 -4.41
CA GLY A 218 3.10 -14.98 -3.08
C GLY A 218 1.59 -14.75 -3.02
N ILE A 219 1.18 -13.49 -3.07
CA ILE A 219 -0.23 -13.07 -3.10
C ILE A 219 -0.56 -12.78 -4.57
N SER A 220 -1.21 -13.73 -5.25
CA SER A 220 -1.43 -13.69 -6.69
C SER A 220 -2.63 -12.83 -7.12
N CYS A 221 -2.64 -12.45 -8.41
CA CYS A 221 -3.75 -11.75 -9.04
C CYS A 221 -5.07 -12.49 -8.84
N ASP A 222 -5.09 -13.79 -9.15
CA ASP A 222 -6.30 -14.60 -9.08
C ASP A 222 -6.77 -14.79 -7.64
N TYR A 223 -5.88 -14.91 -6.65
CA TYR A 223 -6.33 -14.94 -5.25
C TYR A 223 -7.06 -13.65 -4.86
N CYS A 224 -6.41 -12.49 -5.07
CA CYS A 224 -6.99 -11.19 -4.73
C CYS A 224 -8.32 -10.96 -5.46
N HIS A 225 -8.37 -11.27 -6.75
CA HIS A 225 -9.56 -11.08 -7.59
C HIS A 225 -10.63 -12.17 -7.43
N LYS A 226 -10.44 -13.16 -6.54
CA LYS A 226 -11.50 -14.11 -6.12
C LYS A 226 -12.07 -13.80 -4.74
N VAL A 227 -11.53 -12.81 -4.03
CA VAL A 227 -12.09 -12.37 -2.74
C VAL A 227 -13.40 -11.64 -3.00
N ARG A 228 -14.51 -12.27 -2.60
CA ARG A 228 -15.85 -11.69 -2.69
C ARG A 228 -16.14 -10.80 -1.49
N LYS A 229 -15.79 -11.24 -0.28
CA LYS A 229 -16.07 -10.51 0.97
C LYS A 229 -14.95 -10.71 1.99
N VAL A 230 -14.85 -9.80 2.94
CA VAL A 230 -14.04 -9.97 4.15
C VAL A 230 -14.96 -9.99 5.36
N VAL A 231 -14.89 -11.06 6.13
CA VAL A 231 -15.72 -11.31 7.32
C VAL A 231 -14.84 -11.46 8.56
N PRO A 232 -15.36 -11.19 9.77
CA PRO A 232 -14.68 -11.60 11.00
C PRO A 232 -14.45 -13.12 11.00
N ASP A 233 -13.22 -13.54 11.28
CA ASP A 233 -12.84 -14.95 11.42
C ASP A 233 -11.69 -15.07 12.44
N ARG A 234 -12.03 -15.42 13.68
CA ARG A 234 -11.09 -15.54 14.80
C ARG A 234 -10.13 -16.72 14.68
N THR A 235 -10.36 -17.64 13.73
CA THR A 235 -9.43 -18.73 13.45
C THR A 235 -8.22 -18.27 12.63
N LYS A 236 -8.30 -17.08 12.04
CA LYS A 236 -7.20 -16.45 11.27
C LYS A 236 -6.39 -15.54 12.18
N PRO A 237 -5.05 -15.46 12.01
CA PRO A 237 -4.21 -14.56 12.80
C PRO A 237 -4.62 -13.09 12.71
N SER A 238 -5.20 -12.67 11.59
CA SER A 238 -5.74 -11.32 11.38
C SER A 238 -7.11 -11.06 11.99
N GLY A 239 -7.81 -12.11 12.43
CA GLY A 239 -9.21 -12.02 12.85
C GLY A 239 -10.21 -11.71 11.77
N THR A 240 -9.78 -11.69 10.51
CA THR A 240 -10.66 -11.58 9.37
C THR A 240 -10.31 -12.65 8.35
N GLY A 241 -11.34 -13.17 7.69
CA GLY A 241 -11.24 -14.17 6.64
C GLY A 241 -11.71 -13.60 5.32
N ALA A 242 -10.99 -13.93 4.25
CA ALA A 242 -11.48 -13.74 2.89
C ALA A 242 -12.52 -14.83 2.58
N VAL A 243 -13.72 -14.42 2.18
CA VAL A 243 -14.69 -15.29 1.53
C VAL A 243 -14.35 -15.27 0.05
N LEU A 244 -13.81 -16.39 -0.43
CA LEU A 244 -13.48 -16.58 -1.83
C LEU A 244 -14.69 -17.08 -2.59
N GLU A 245 -14.70 -16.78 -3.89
CA GLU A 245 -15.64 -17.39 -4.81
C GLU A 245 -14.88 -17.92 -6.03
N ARG A 246 -14.48 -19.18 -5.94
CA ARG A 246 -13.61 -19.85 -6.89
C ARG A 246 -14.42 -20.66 -7.89
N GLN A 247 -14.49 -20.15 -9.10
CA GLN A 247 -15.20 -20.80 -10.19
C GLN A 247 -14.35 -20.85 -11.44
N SER A 248 -14.55 -21.95 -12.17
CA SER A 248 -14.07 -22.15 -13.53
C SER A 248 -15.28 -22.19 -14.45
N ALA A 249 -15.17 -21.63 -15.65
CA ALA A 249 -16.22 -21.76 -16.64
C ALA A 249 -16.48 -23.23 -16.97
N GLU A 250 -17.76 -23.65 -16.99
CA GLU A 250 -18.12 -25.01 -17.44
C GLU A 250 -17.82 -25.21 -18.93
N ARG A 251 -17.93 -24.14 -19.72
CA ARG A 251 -17.59 -24.09 -21.15
C ARG A 251 -16.88 -22.77 -21.47
N GLY A 252 -15.91 -22.82 -22.38
CA GLY A 252 -15.12 -21.65 -22.76
C GLY A 252 -13.97 -21.34 -21.79
N SER A 253 -13.43 -20.13 -21.89
CA SER A 253 -12.23 -19.70 -21.16
C SER A 253 -12.49 -18.51 -20.23
N SER A 254 -13.75 -18.29 -19.83
CA SER A 254 -14.11 -17.15 -18.98
C SER A 254 -13.50 -17.25 -17.58
N ILE A 255 -13.03 -16.12 -17.07
CA ILE A 255 -12.40 -16.00 -15.77
C ILE A 255 -13.25 -15.08 -14.90
N LEU A 256 -13.89 -15.63 -13.86
CA LEU A 256 -14.59 -14.84 -12.84
C LEU A 256 -13.57 -13.97 -12.09
N VAL A 257 -13.78 -12.66 -12.07
CA VAL A 257 -12.97 -11.74 -11.27
C VAL A 257 -13.86 -10.71 -10.58
N PHE A 258 -13.54 -10.39 -9.33
CA PHE A 258 -14.12 -9.25 -8.62
C PHE A 258 -13.18 -8.05 -8.73
N GLY A 259 -13.72 -6.85 -8.86
CA GLY A 259 -12.91 -5.64 -8.92
C GLY A 259 -13.72 -4.37 -8.71
N PRO A 260 -13.07 -3.20 -8.66
CA PRO A 260 -13.73 -1.94 -8.36
C PRO A 260 -14.55 -1.38 -9.54
N TYR A 261 -14.48 -2.01 -10.71
CA TYR A 261 -15.08 -1.51 -11.95
C TYR A 261 -16.39 -2.23 -12.29
N ASP A 262 -17.45 -1.44 -12.51
CA ASP A 262 -18.78 -1.85 -12.96
C ASP A 262 -18.95 -1.87 -14.48
N ASP A 263 -17.89 -1.57 -15.23
CA ASP A 263 -17.89 -1.42 -16.69
C ASP A 263 -16.88 -2.32 -17.42
N VAL A 264 -16.30 -3.30 -16.71
CA VAL A 264 -15.46 -4.34 -17.32
C VAL A 264 -16.37 -5.42 -17.89
N VAL A 265 -16.43 -5.51 -19.22
CA VAL A 265 -17.30 -6.45 -19.98
C VAL A 265 -16.54 -7.17 -21.10
N ALA A 266 -15.21 -7.08 -21.08
CA ALA A 266 -14.35 -7.61 -22.13
C ALA A 266 -13.99 -9.09 -21.88
N PRO A 267 -14.07 -9.97 -22.89
CA PRO A 267 -13.58 -11.35 -22.75
C PRO A 267 -12.05 -11.38 -22.55
N PRO A 268 -11.51 -12.37 -21.80
CA PRO A 268 -12.21 -13.47 -21.15
C PRO A 268 -12.79 -13.12 -19.77
N MET A 269 -12.84 -11.86 -19.36
CA MET A 269 -13.28 -11.48 -18.02
C MET A 269 -14.80 -11.67 -17.86
N ALA A 270 -15.18 -12.54 -16.93
CA ALA A 270 -16.51 -12.57 -16.34
C ALA A 270 -16.47 -11.69 -15.07
N ALA A 271 -16.36 -10.37 -15.27
CA ALA A 271 -16.13 -9.45 -14.17
C ALA A 271 -17.42 -9.14 -13.40
N SER A 272 -17.27 -9.01 -12.08
CA SER A 272 -18.33 -8.55 -11.18
C SER A 272 -17.82 -7.37 -10.36
N TYR A 273 -18.56 -6.27 -10.41
CA TYR A 273 -18.32 -5.12 -9.55
C TYR A 273 -18.34 -5.51 -8.08
N ASN A 274 -17.34 -5.07 -7.31
CA ASN A 274 -17.27 -5.28 -5.88
C ASN A 274 -16.65 -4.05 -5.17
N PRO A 275 -17.44 -3.32 -4.35
CA PRO A 275 -16.96 -2.13 -3.65
C PRO A 275 -15.84 -2.41 -2.65
N LEU A 276 -15.66 -3.67 -2.21
CA LEU A 276 -14.59 -4.07 -1.30
C LEU A 276 -13.20 -3.69 -1.83
N PHE A 277 -12.99 -3.69 -3.15
CA PHE A 277 -11.70 -3.34 -3.75
C PHE A 277 -11.36 -1.84 -3.61
N ALA A 278 -12.34 -1.02 -3.24
CA ALA A 278 -12.19 0.38 -2.87
C ALA A 278 -12.32 0.61 -1.34
N ASP A 279 -12.18 -0.44 -0.53
CA ASP A 279 -12.21 -0.37 0.93
C ASP A 279 -10.89 -0.92 1.52
N ALA A 280 -10.34 -0.21 2.50
CA ALA A 280 -9.16 -0.65 3.24
C ALA A 280 -9.37 -1.97 3.98
N LYS A 281 -10.64 -2.35 4.29
CA LYS A 281 -10.98 -3.62 4.91
C LYS A 281 -10.47 -4.82 4.10
N PHE A 282 -10.31 -4.70 2.79
CA PHE A 282 -9.68 -5.73 1.95
C PHE A 282 -8.29 -6.13 2.48
N CYS A 283 -7.48 -5.14 2.84
CA CYS A 283 -6.11 -5.32 3.32
C CYS A 283 -6.04 -5.94 4.73
N SER A 284 -7.12 -5.87 5.52
CA SER A 284 -7.16 -6.39 6.90
C SER A 284 -6.93 -7.91 6.98
N THR A 285 -7.16 -8.63 5.89
CA THR A 285 -6.97 -10.09 5.81
C THR A 285 -5.53 -10.52 6.13
N CYS A 286 -4.55 -9.67 5.82
CA CYS A 286 -3.12 -9.92 6.06
C CYS A 286 -2.42 -8.81 6.85
N HIS A 287 -2.88 -7.55 6.78
CA HIS A 287 -2.28 -6.40 7.47
C HIS A 287 -2.83 -6.18 8.88
N ASN A 288 -3.20 -7.28 9.53
CA ASN A 288 -3.48 -7.37 10.95
C ASN A 288 -3.00 -8.74 11.46
N HIS A 289 -2.53 -8.79 12.70
CA HIS A 289 -2.11 -10.00 13.38
C HIS A 289 -2.15 -9.77 14.89
N TYR A 290 -2.93 -10.59 15.58
CA TYR A 290 -2.88 -10.70 17.02
C TYR A 290 -2.47 -12.12 17.44
N ARG A 291 -1.79 -12.22 18.57
CA ARG A 291 -1.48 -13.50 19.20
C ARG A 291 -2.34 -13.67 20.43
N LYS A 292 -3.05 -14.80 20.52
CA LYS A 292 -3.63 -15.24 21.79
C LYS A 292 -2.53 -15.83 22.67
N LEU A 293 -2.47 -15.38 23.93
CA LEU A 293 -1.60 -15.93 24.95
C LEU A 293 -2.10 -17.31 25.41
N ASP A 294 -1.23 -18.06 26.08
CA ASP A 294 -1.58 -19.37 26.59
C ASP A 294 -2.66 -19.25 27.67
N ARG A 295 -3.44 -20.32 27.85
CA ARG A 295 -4.65 -20.28 28.69
C ARG A 295 -4.30 -19.86 30.13
N LYS A 296 -4.92 -18.76 30.59
CA LYS A 296 -4.76 -18.06 31.89
C LYS A 296 -3.70 -16.94 31.92
N GLU A 297 -2.91 -16.75 30.87
CA GLU A 297 -1.98 -15.63 30.80
C GLU A 297 -2.68 -14.36 30.30
N THR A 298 -2.38 -13.24 30.95
CA THR A 298 -2.73 -11.89 30.53
C THR A 298 -1.50 -11.00 30.58
N TRP A 299 -1.57 -9.83 29.95
CA TRP A 299 -0.53 -8.80 30.03
C TRP A 299 -1.15 -7.45 30.41
N GLU A 300 -0.32 -6.44 30.68
CA GLU A 300 -0.74 -5.13 31.21
C GLU A 300 -0.68 -4.07 30.08
N PRO A 301 -1.70 -3.97 29.19
CA PRO A 301 -1.69 -3.04 28.07
C PRO A 301 -1.58 -1.57 28.49
N GLU A 302 -2.11 -1.20 29.66
CA GLU A 302 -2.10 0.15 30.21
C GLU A 302 -0.70 0.68 30.51
N LYS A 303 0.31 -0.20 30.64
CA LYS A 303 1.72 0.21 30.77
C LYS A 303 2.34 0.67 29.46
N VAL A 304 1.70 0.39 28.32
CA VAL A 304 2.24 0.66 26.97
C VAL A 304 1.32 1.57 26.16
N TYR A 305 0.01 1.39 26.31
CA TYR A 305 -1.00 2.07 25.52
C TYR A 305 -1.90 2.91 26.42
N THR A 306 -2.29 4.08 25.92
CA THR A 306 -3.39 4.84 26.50
C THR A 306 -4.71 4.08 26.33
N SER A 307 -5.73 4.40 27.14
CA SER A 307 -7.04 3.75 27.04
C SER A 307 -7.66 3.87 25.65
N SER A 308 -7.52 5.02 24.97
CA SER A 308 -8.07 5.21 23.61
C SER A 308 -7.30 4.43 22.55
N GLU A 309 -5.97 4.32 22.68
CA GLU A 309 -5.17 3.46 21.80
C GLU A 309 -5.56 1.99 21.99
N TRP A 310 -5.69 1.52 23.23
CA TRP A 310 -6.07 0.14 23.49
C TRP A 310 -7.45 -0.19 22.92
N GLU A 311 -8.44 0.68 23.12
CA GLU A 311 -9.78 0.56 22.52
C GLU A 311 -9.71 0.55 20.98
N GLY A 312 -8.90 1.45 20.40
CA GLY A 312 -8.70 1.56 18.95
C GLY A 312 -8.08 0.31 18.30
N LEU A 313 -7.25 -0.43 19.05
CA LEU A 313 -6.69 -1.71 18.61
C LEU A 313 -7.74 -2.84 18.56
N LYS A 314 -8.90 -2.67 19.19
CA LYS A 314 -10.02 -3.64 19.17
C LYS A 314 -9.60 -5.06 19.56
N MET A 315 -8.72 -5.14 20.56
CA MET A 315 -8.39 -6.41 21.20
C MET A 315 -9.60 -6.88 22.03
N GLU A 316 -9.77 -8.21 22.13
CA GLU A 316 -10.92 -8.79 22.85
C GLU A 316 -10.76 -8.59 24.35
N ASP A 317 -9.58 -8.89 24.87
CA ASP A 317 -9.19 -8.75 26.27
C ASP A 317 -7.65 -8.76 26.38
N GLU A 318 -7.15 -8.72 27.61
CA GLU A 318 -5.74 -8.75 27.96
C GLU A 318 -5.06 -10.10 27.71
N SER A 319 -5.75 -11.10 27.17
CA SER A 319 -5.16 -12.37 26.70
C SER A 319 -4.65 -12.29 25.25
N PHE A 320 -4.84 -11.16 24.57
CA PHE A 320 -4.38 -10.96 23.18
C PHE A 320 -3.27 -9.90 23.08
N LEU A 321 -2.19 -10.27 22.38
CA LEU A 321 -1.09 -9.37 22.02
C LEU A 321 -1.31 -8.76 20.63
N PRO A 322 -1.25 -7.42 20.47
CA PRO A 322 -1.29 -6.75 19.18
C PRO A 322 0.07 -6.81 18.48
N ILE A 323 0.28 -7.83 17.64
CA ILE A 323 1.56 -8.08 16.96
C ILE A 323 1.74 -7.13 15.77
N GLN A 324 0.87 -7.22 14.77
CA GLN A 324 0.84 -6.31 13.61
C GLN A 324 -0.55 -5.68 13.56
N THR A 325 -0.65 -4.36 13.66
CA THR A 325 -1.95 -3.68 13.82
C THR A 325 -2.16 -2.60 12.77
N THR A 326 -1.55 -2.71 11.60
CA THR A 326 -1.56 -1.66 10.56
C THR A 326 -2.98 -1.23 10.18
N PHE A 327 -3.89 -2.19 9.96
CA PHE A 327 -5.28 -1.86 9.64
C PHE A 327 -6.01 -1.15 10.79
N GLN A 328 -5.82 -1.61 12.03
CA GLN A 328 -6.41 -1.01 13.23
C GLN A 328 -5.88 0.39 13.47
N GLU A 329 -4.56 0.57 13.35
CA GLU A 329 -3.89 1.87 13.46
C GLU A 329 -4.48 2.88 12.46
N TRP A 330 -4.69 2.45 11.21
CA TRP A 330 -5.36 3.26 10.19
C TRP A 330 -6.82 3.53 10.49
N GLN A 331 -7.55 2.50 10.94
CA GLN A 331 -8.98 2.62 11.23
C GLN A 331 -9.22 3.58 12.40
N GLN A 332 -8.42 3.46 13.46
CA GLN A 332 -8.47 4.37 14.60
C GLN A 332 -8.25 5.82 14.15
N TRP A 333 -7.17 6.07 13.38
CA TRP A 333 -6.90 7.41 12.85
C TRP A 333 -8.06 7.95 12.00
N GLN A 334 -8.60 7.14 11.09
CA GLN A 334 -9.75 7.54 10.27
C GLN A 334 -11.01 7.85 11.09
N ASN A 335 -11.21 7.17 12.23
CA ASN A 335 -12.34 7.44 13.12
C ASN A 335 -12.16 8.75 13.89
N GLU A 336 -10.93 9.10 14.26
CA GLU A 336 -10.59 10.34 14.97
C GLU A 336 -10.66 11.58 14.07
N LEU A 337 -10.55 11.43 12.75
CA LEU A 337 -10.62 12.56 11.81
C LEU A 337 -12.03 13.18 11.74
N PRO A 338 -12.14 14.52 11.74
CA PRO A 338 -13.36 15.23 11.37
C PRO A 338 -13.87 14.84 9.97
N ASN A 339 -15.17 15.02 9.72
CA ASN A 339 -15.77 14.66 8.43
C ASN A 339 -15.29 15.53 7.27
N ASP A 340 -14.86 16.76 7.54
CA ASP A 340 -14.34 17.74 6.60
C ASP A 340 -12.80 17.69 6.44
N ASP A 341 -12.11 16.81 7.17
CA ASP A 341 -10.66 16.63 7.00
C ASP A 341 -10.34 16.08 5.61
N ALA A 342 -9.34 16.67 4.93
CA ALA A 342 -8.94 16.26 3.58
C ALA A 342 -8.45 14.80 3.47
N ASN A 343 -8.08 14.18 4.59
CA ASN A 343 -7.67 12.78 4.69
C ASN A 343 -8.82 11.84 5.09
N LYS A 344 -9.99 12.37 5.48
CA LYS A 344 -11.15 11.55 5.82
C LYS A 344 -11.57 10.74 4.59
N GLY A 345 -11.77 9.44 4.81
CA GLY A 345 -12.16 8.52 3.76
C GLY A 345 -11.01 8.01 2.90
N LYS A 346 -9.75 8.47 3.08
CA LYS A 346 -8.58 7.90 2.39
C LYS A 346 -8.37 6.44 2.79
N LYS A 347 -8.16 5.58 1.79
CA LYS A 347 -7.99 4.13 1.95
C LYS A 347 -6.54 3.72 1.76
N CYS A 348 -6.22 2.47 2.12
CA CYS A 348 -4.88 1.89 1.90
C CYS A 348 -4.45 2.00 0.44
N GLN A 349 -5.39 1.74 -0.48
CA GLN A 349 -5.20 1.77 -1.92
C GLN A 349 -4.87 3.16 -2.46
N ASP A 350 -5.28 4.24 -1.79
CA ASP A 350 -5.03 5.62 -2.25
C ASP A 350 -3.56 6.02 -2.09
N CYS A 351 -2.84 5.38 -1.17
CA CYS A 351 -1.41 5.63 -0.95
C CYS A 351 -0.53 4.48 -1.48
N HIS A 352 -0.92 3.22 -1.26
CA HIS A 352 -0.09 2.04 -1.60
C HIS A 352 -0.36 1.44 -2.98
N MET A 353 -1.40 1.92 -3.66
CA MET A 353 -1.71 1.58 -5.05
C MET A 353 -2.03 2.86 -5.85
N GLY A 354 -1.37 3.96 -5.47
CA GLY A 354 -1.49 5.27 -6.12
C GLY A 354 -0.34 5.51 -7.08
N TRP A 355 -0.55 6.37 -8.06
CA TRP A 355 0.53 6.78 -8.96
C TRP A 355 1.61 7.57 -8.23
N ARG A 356 2.86 7.42 -8.69
CA ARG A 356 4.02 8.16 -8.19
C ARG A 356 4.63 9.02 -9.28
N LYS A 357 5.37 10.07 -8.91
CA LYS A 357 5.97 10.99 -9.88
C LYS A 357 6.91 10.28 -10.85
N GLU A 358 7.59 9.24 -10.40
CA GLU A 358 8.53 8.43 -11.20
C GLU A 358 7.83 7.53 -12.22
N MET A 359 6.49 7.41 -12.15
CA MET A 359 5.66 6.65 -13.08
C MET A 359 5.02 7.53 -14.16
N LEU A 360 5.44 8.78 -14.30
CA LEU A 360 4.95 9.68 -15.36
C LEU A 360 5.59 9.35 -16.72
N PRO A 361 4.84 9.47 -17.85
CA PRO A 361 3.40 9.76 -17.90
C PRO A 361 2.57 8.56 -17.42
N TYR A 362 1.46 8.84 -16.73
CA TYR A 362 0.57 7.78 -16.24
C TYR A 362 -0.15 7.07 -17.38
N ASP A 363 -0.32 5.76 -17.22
CA ASP A 363 -1.16 4.98 -18.12
C ASP A 363 -2.64 5.30 -17.90
N ASN A 364 -3.39 5.39 -18.99
CA ASN A 364 -4.85 5.54 -18.98
C ASN A 364 -5.58 4.24 -19.32
N TYR A 365 -4.86 3.12 -19.42
CA TYR A 365 -5.42 1.82 -19.79
C TYR A 365 -4.86 0.76 -18.85
N VAL A 366 -5.72 -0.17 -18.42
CA VAL A 366 -5.33 -1.32 -17.57
C VAL A 366 -4.84 -2.51 -18.42
N VAL A 367 -5.09 -2.46 -19.73
CA VAL A 367 -4.65 -3.46 -20.70
C VAL A 367 -3.78 -2.83 -21.77
N GLU A 368 -2.84 -3.60 -22.30
CA GLU A 368 -1.83 -3.16 -23.27
C GLU A 368 -1.83 -4.02 -24.54
N GLY A 369 -1.03 -3.62 -25.53
CA GLY A 369 -0.86 -4.36 -26.78
C GLY A 369 -2.17 -4.50 -27.59
N MET A 370 -2.37 -5.66 -28.20
CA MET A 370 -3.57 -5.93 -29.01
C MET A 370 -4.86 -5.88 -28.17
N ALA A 371 -4.78 -6.31 -26.90
CA ALA A 371 -5.92 -6.26 -25.98
C ALA A 371 -6.42 -4.81 -25.76
N ARG A 372 -5.51 -3.84 -25.68
CA ARG A 372 -5.86 -2.41 -25.65
C ARG A 372 -6.63 -1.97 -26.89
N ASN A 373 -6.18 -2.37 -28.07
CA ASN A 373 -6.82 -1.96 -29.32
C ASN A 373 -8.23 -2.55 -29.48
N MET A 374 -8.45 -3.76 -28.97
CA MET A 374 -9.74 -4.45 -29.09
C MET A 374 -10.72 -4.10 -27.96
N TRP A 375 -10.22 -3.93 -26.74
CA TRP A 375 -11.03 -3.89 -25.52
C TRP A 375 -10.60 -2.83 -24.50
N GLY A 376 -9.59 -2.03 -24.82
CA GLY A 376 -9.07 -0.99 -23.94
C GLY A 376 -10.13 0.01 -23.56
N THR A 377 -10.31 0.22 -22.26
CA THR A 377 -11.15 1.28 -21.71
C THR A 377 -10.24 2.39 -21.21
N TYR A 378 -10.37 3.59 -21.77
CA TYR A 378 -9.67 4.76 -21.27
C TYR A 378 -10.20 5.09 -19.87
N ARG A 379 -9.30 5.44 -18.96
CA ARG A 379 -9.64 5.85 -17.60
C ARG A 379 -8.77 7.00 -17.14
N SER A 380 -9.32 7.79 -16.24
CA SER A 380 -8.56 8.73 -15.44
C SER A 380 -7.45 7.99 -14.68
N PRO A 381 -6.22 8.54 -14.57
CA PRO A 381 -5.15 7.89 -13.82
C PRO A 381 -5.57 7.57 -12.37
N GLN A 382 -6.35 8.44 -11.72
CA GLN A 382 -6.80 8.25 -10.34
C GLN A 382 -7.66 6.99 -10.15
N ASP A 383 -8.29 6.52 -11.23
CA ASP A 383 -9.10 5.31 -11.23
C ASP A 383 -8.30 4.06 -11.54
N ILE A 384 -7.07 4.17 -12.05
CA ILE A 384 -6.15 3.05 -12.23
C ILE A 384 -5.27 2.92 -10.99
N ARG A 385 -5.13 1.68 -10.51
CA ARG A 385 -4.37 1.37 -9.29
C ARG A 385 -3.11 0.60 -9.67
N PRO A 386 -1.92 1.25 -9.75
CA PRO A 386 -0.68 0.53 -10.01
C PRO A 386 -0.39 -0.42 -8.84
N HIS A 387 -0.15 -1.69 -9.14
CA HIS A 387 0.00 -2.75 -8.14
C HIS A 387 1.44 -2.81 -7.57
N HIS A 388 2.01 -1.66 -7.19
CA HIS A 388 3.41 -1.57 -6.73
C HIS A 388 3.59 -1.91 -5.24
N PHE A 389 2.57 -1.65 -4.40
CA PHE A 389 2.49 -2.05 -2.99
C PHE A 389 3.73 -1.68 -2.14
N ASP A 390 4.29 -0.50 -2.38
CA ASP A 390 5.50 -0.06 -1.69
C ASP A 390 5.26 0.18 -0.20
N GLY A 391 6.29 -0.10 0.61
CA GLY A 391 6.26 0.03 2.06
C GLY A 391 7.64 0.40 2.62
N GLY A 392 8.39 -0.59 3.12
CA GLY A 392 9.75 -0.38 3.63
C GLY A 392 10.82 -0.20 2.53
N THR A 393 10.51 0.58 1.48
CA THR A 393 11.43 0.91 0.38
C THR A 393 11.91 2.35 0.53
N GLU A 394 13.09 2.67 -0.01
CA GLU A 394 13.70 4.01 0.13
C GLU A 394 12.77 5.12 -0.40
N ILE A 395 12.10 4.87 -1.52
CA ILE A 395 11.15 5.79 -2.15
C ILE A 395 10.01 6.15 -1.19
N GLN A 396 9.39 5.14 -0.56
CA GLN A 396 8.26 5.35 0.34
C GLN A 396 8.71 5.97 1.67
N LEU A 397 9.84 5.50 2.23
CA LEU A 397 10.32 5.94 3.53
C LEU A 397 10.76 7.41 3.56
N LYS A 398 11.33 7.93 2.46
CA LYS A 398 11.72 9.35 2.32
C LYS A 398 10.55 10.32 2.45
N THR A 399 9.32 9.87 2.22
CA THR A 399 8.12 10.70 2.33
C THR A 399 7.30 10.38 3.58
N ALA A 400 7.66 9.36 4.36
CA ALA A 400 6.86 8.90 5.48
C ALA A 400 6.94 9.85 6.68
N LEU A 401 8.14 10.32 7.01
CA LEU A 401 8.43 11.19 8.15
C LEU A 401 9.14 12.46 7.69
N SER A 402 8.82 13.61 8.31
CA SER A 402 9.61 14.84 8.23
C SER A 402 10.37 15.07 9.52
N MET A 403 11.52 15.74 9.43
CA MET A 403 12.37 16.09 10.57
C MET A 403 12.78 17.55 10.49
N GLU A 404 12.72 18.24 11.63
CA GLU A 404 13.21 19.60 11.84
C GLU A 404 14.19 19.59 13.01
N LEU A 405 15.22 20.44 12.93
CA LEU A 405 16.29 20.56 13.92
C LEU A 405 16.47 22.05 14.24
N GLU A 406 16.29 22.38 15.50
CA GLU A 406 16.50 23.73 16.05
C GLU A 406 17.64 23.67 17.07
N GLY A 407 18.51 24.68 17.05
CA GLY A 407 19.60 24.83 18.01
C GLY A 407 19.65 26.23 18.61
N LYS A 408 20.03 26.30 19.88
CA LYS A 408 20.25 27.55 20.60
C LYS A 408 21.47 27.42 21.52
N ILE A 409 22.40 28.35 21.40
CA ILE A 409 23.54 28.48 22.31
C ILE A 409 23.13 29.36 23.49
N THR A 410 23.35 28.88 24.72
CA THR A 410 23.11 29.63 25.95
C THR A 410 24.32 29.49 26.87
N GLY A 411 25.23 30.47 26.82
CA GLY A 411 26.51 30.41 27.53
C GLY A 411 27.35 29.23 27.02
N LYS A 412 27.78 28.33 27.91
CA LYS A 412 28.60 27.16 27.57
C LYS A 412 27.79 25.91 27.20
N LYS A 413 26.59 26.10 26.66
CA LYS A 413 25.65 25.01 26.35
C LYS A 413 25.03 25.22 24.98
N LEU A 414 24.89 24.12 24.25
CA LEU A 414 24.09 24.03 23.04
C LEU A 414 22.84 23.19 23.34
N ASP A 415 21.68 23.84 23.31
CA ASP A 415 20.38 23.20 23.40
C ASP A 415 19.88 22.87 21.99
N LEU A 416 19.61 21.59 21.72
CA LEU A 416 19.06 21.10 20.46
C LEU A 416 17.66 20.54 20.66
N THR A 417 16.73 20.93 19.79
CA THR A 417 15.38 20.36 19.75
C THR A 417 15.14 19.74 18.38
N VAL A 418 14.78 18.46 18.35
CA VAL A 418 14.45 17.72 17.14
C VAL A 418 12.95 17.43 17.13
N TYR A 419 12.29 17.81 16.04
CA TYR A 419 10.88 17.50 15.80
C TYR A 419 10.78 16.46 14.70
N ILE A 420 10.09 15.35 14.95
CA ILE A 420 9.88 14.29 13.97
C ILE A 420 8.38 14.07 13.81
N THR A 421 7.86 14.31 12.60
CA THR A 421 6.43 14.26 12.32
C THR A 421 6.11 13.09 11.41
N ASN A 422 5.07 12.32 11.74
CA ASN A 422 4.49 11.34 10.83
C ASN A 422 3.61 12.04 9.79
N THR A 423 4.25 12.52 8.73
CA THR A 423 3.64 13.42 7.75
C THR A 423 2.60 12.74 6.88
N ASN A 424 2.91 11.54 6.36
CA ASN A 424 2.09 10.89 5.34
C ASN A 424 1.46 9.56 5.78
N GLY A 425 1.92 8.97 6.89
CA GLY A 425 1.38 7.72 7.38
C GLY A 425 -0.01 7.89 7.99
N GLY A 426 -0.99 7.15 7.46
CA GLY A 426 -2.28 6.96 8.11
C GLY A 426 -2.26 5.92 9.24
N HIS A 427 -1.11 5.27 9.45
CA HIS A 427 -0.85 4.28 10.49
C HIS A 427 0.43 4.67 11.25
N TRP A 428 0.82 3.89 12.26
CA TRP A 428 1.98 4.23 13.08
C TRP A 428 3.27 4.00 12.27
N VAL A 429 4.39 4.64 12.62
CA VAL A 429 5.65 4.48 11.89
C VAL A 429 6.78 4.02 12.83
N PRO A 430 7.48 2.91 12.50
CA PRO A 430 7.19 1.96 11.42
C PRO A 430 6.07 0.96 11.78
N THR A 431 5.06 0.76 10.91
CA THR A 431 4.00 -0.25 11.11
C THR A 431 4.43 -1.67 10.66
N GLY A 432 3.58 -2.65 10.96
CA GLY A 432 3.70 -4.03 10.49
C GLY A 432 4.66 -4.84 11.34
N GLU A 433 5.73 -5.36 10.72
CA GLU A 433 6.69 -6.24 11.38
C GLU A 433 7.42 -5.56 12.55
N THR A 434 7.37 -6.20 13.72
CA THR A 434 7.93 -5.73 14.99
C THR A 434 9.45 -5.68 15.05
N MET A 435 10.14 -6.38 14.15
CA MET A 435 11.60 -6.29 14.01
C MET A 435 12.09 -4.94 13.45
N ARG A 436 11.18 -4.12 12.90
CA ARG A 436 11.50 -2.84 12.27
C ARG A 436 11.65 -1.73 13.31
N SER A 437 12.55 -0.80 13.05
CA SER A 437 12.73 0.40 13.87
C SER A 437 13.07 1.62 13.03
N VAL A 438 12.64 2.80 13.46
CA VAL A 438 13.19 4.07 13.00
C VAL A 438 14.03 4.66 14.13
N MET A 439 15.17 5.24 13.81
CA MET A 439 16.10 5.79 14.80
C MET A 439 16.48 7.21 14.42
N LEU A 440 16.45 8.12 15.39
CA LEU A 440 17.16 9.39 15.31
C LEU A 440 18.59 9.16 15.81
N MET A 441 19.58 9.50 15.01
CA MET A 441 20.98 9.60 15.42
C MET A 441 21.41 11.07 15.31
N LEU A 442 22.07 11.57 16.35
CA LEU A 442 22.57 12.94 16.42
C LEU A 442 24.09 12.93 16.61
N ARG A 443 24.81 13.61 15.72
CA ARG A 443 26.25 13.89 15.84
C ARG A 443 26.43 15.39 15.99
N VAL A 444 27.19 15.80 17.00
CA VAL A 444 27.37 17.22 17.31
C VAL A 444 28.85 17.47 17.51
N PHE A 445 29.37 18.49 16.82
CA PHE A 445 30.79 18.81 16.77
C PHE A 445 31.03 20.28 17.10
N ASP A 446 32.18 20.59 17.69
CA ASP A 446 32.69 21.96 17.77
C ASP A 446 33.13 22.48 16.38
N SER A 447 33.51 23.75 16.29
CA SER A 447 34.01 24.36 15.04
C SER A 447 35.29 23.70 14.48
N LYS A 448 35.98 22.87 15.27
CA LYS A 448 37.19 22.13 14.88
C LYS A 448 36.89 20.69 14.46
N GLY A 449 35.63 20.27 14.51
CA GLY A 449 35.20 18.90 14.19
C GLY A 449 35.33 17.90 15.34
N THR A 450 35.55 18.35 16.57
CA THR A 450 35.62 17.48 17.77
C THR A 450 34.21 17.18 18.29
N PRO A 451 33.86 15.91 18.56
CA PRO A 451 32.55 15.57 19.10
C PRO A 451 32.27 16.22 20.47
N LEU A 452 31.13 16.89 20.60
CA LEU A 452 30.71 17.50 21.87
C LEU A 452 30.14 16.46 22.85
N LYS A 453 30.35 16.72 24.15
CA LYS A 453 29.79 15.88 25.21
C LYS A 453 28.32 16.23 25.46
N MET A 454 27.43 15.27 25.24
CA MET A 454 26.02 15.39 25.65
C MET A 454 25.91 15.41 27.19
N ILE A 455 25.29 16.47 27.71
CA ILE A 455 24.96 16.68 29.13
C ILE A 455 23.61 16.03 29.45
N LYS A 456 22.60 16.27 28.59
CA LYS A 456 21.22 15.80 28.77
C LYS A 456 20.64 15.34 27.44
N GLY A 457 19.83 14.29 27.47
CA GLY A 457 19.19 13.72 26.28
C GLY A 457 19.24 12.20 26.28
N SER A 458 18.49 11.59 25.37
CA SER A 458 18.45 10.13 25.22
C SER A 458 19.64 9.61 24.41
N ARG A 459 19.94 8.32 24.58
CA ARG A 459 20.93 7.60 23.77
C ARG A 459 20.28 6.44 23.06
N LEU A 460 20.81 6.10 21.90
CA LEU A 460 20.44 4.89 21.19
C LEU A 460 20.80 3.66 22.05
N PRO A 461 19.89 2.69 22.19
CA PRO A 461 20.09 1.53 23.04
C PRO A 461 21.15 0.59 22.45
N PRO A 462 21.74 -0.31 23.25
CA PRO A 462 22.78 -1.25 22.77
C PRO A 462 22.37 -2.10 21.56
N TRP A 463 21.10 -2.49 21.47
CA TRP A 463 20.57 -3.26 20.33
C TRP A 463 20.48 -2.46 19.02
N ALA A 464 20.71 -1.14 19.04
CA ALA A 464 21.00 -0.35 17.84
C ALA A 464 22.38 -0.68 17.22
N GLY A 465 23.15 -1.58 17.84
CA GLY A 465 24.40 -2.13 17.37
C GLY A 465 25.59 -1.45 18.04
N GLU A 466 26.52 -2.22 18.59
CA GLU A 466 27.76 -1.72 19.18
C GLU A 466 28.92 -1.76 18.17
N GLY A 467 29.76 -0.72 18.18
CA GLY A 467 30.91 -0.59 17.30
C GLY A 467 30.85 0.64 16.39
N LYS A 468 31.37 0.51 15.17
CA LYS A 468 31.53 1.62 14.23
C LYS A 468 30.19 2.06 13.59
N PRO A 469 29.82 3.35 13.63
CA PRO A 469 28.60 3.87 13.01
C PRO A 469 28.50 3.61 11.52
N GLU A 470 29.62 3.62 10.80
CA GLU A 470 29.68 3.39 9.35
C GLU A 470 29.25 1.96 8.97
N GLN A 471 29.29 1.04 9.93
CA GLN A 471 28.83 -0.34 9.79
C GLN A 471 27.38 -0.52 10.27
N GLY A 472 26.68 0.57 10.56
CA GLY A 472 25.33 0.57 11.11
C GLY A 472 25.25 0.17 12.57
N ASN A 473 26.29 0.45 13.37
CA ASN A 473 26.29 0.24 14.82
C ASN A 473 26.21 1.59 15.55
N TYR A 474 25.03 1.94 16.05
CA TYR A 474 24.74 3.27 16.57
C TYR A 474 24.53 3.33 18.09
N GLY A 475 24.65 2.19 18.78
CA GLY A 475 24.41 2.06 20.22
C GLY A 475 25.29 3.01 21.02
N GLY A 476 24.68 3.68 22.00
CA GLY A 476 25.34 4.65 22.88
C GLY A 476 25.42 6.07 22.31
N LEU A 477 25.21 6.28 21.00
CA LEU A 477 25.20 7.64 20.43
C LEU A 477 23.97 8.44 20.89
N PRO A 478 24.06 9.78 20.95
CA PRO A 478 22.90 10.64 21.16
C PRO A 478 21.80 10.35 20.13
N GLY A 479 20.56 10.16 20.59
CA GLY A 479 19.47 9.78 19.70
C GLY A 479 18.30 9.10 20.39
N ALA A 480 17.37 8.57 19.60
CA ALA A 480 16.16 7.89 20.08
C ALA A 480 15.71 6.80 19.09
N VAL A 481 14.92 5.83 19.57
CA VAL A 481 14.37 4.77 18.73
C VAL A 481 12.85 4.69 18.82
N PHE A 482 12.22 4.52 17.67
CA PHE A 482 10.79 4.34 17.46
C PHE A 482 10.54 2.91 16.99
N ALA A 483 10.06 2.05 17.88
CA ALA A 483 9.83 0.63 17.62
C ALA A 483 8.78 0.03 18.58
N LYS A 484 8.18 -1.10 18.17
CA LYS A 484 7.42 -1.98 19.06
C LYS A 484 8.34 -3.11 19.52
N ILE A 485 8.46 -3.30 20.83
CA ILE A 485 9.36 -4.31 21.41
C ILE A 485 8.51 -5.42 22.04
N LEU A 486 8.60 -6.62 21.44
CA LEU A 486 8.03 -7.83 22.01
C LEU A 486 8.97 -8.41 23.06
N GLN A 487 8.41 -8.95 24.15
CA GLN A 487 9.18 -9.54 25.24
C GLN A 487 8.59 -10.89 25.66
N ASP A 488 9.44 -11.86 25.96
CA ASP A 488 9.02 -13.15 26.53
C ASP A 488 8.91 -13.10 28.06
N LYS A 489 8.50 -14.22 28.65
CA LYS A 489 8.34 -14.37 30.10
C LYS A 489 9.65 -14.22 30.88
N ASP A 490 10.78 -14.54 30.26
CA ASP A 490 12.11 -14.49 30.87
C ASP A 490 12.71 -13.07 30.78
N GLY A 491 12.01 -12.14 30.13
CA GLY A 491 12.42 -10.75 30.00
C GLY A 491 13.29 -10.47 28.75
N ASN A 492 13.47 -11.44 27.86
CA ASN A 492 14.22 -11.21 26.62
C ASN A 492 13.39 -10.37 25.65
N ASN A 493 13.98 -9.28 25.17
CA ASN A 493 13.37 -8.37 24.20
C ASN A 493 13.62 -8.81 22.76
N HIS A 494 12.81 -8.28 21.83
CA HIS A 494 12.87 -8.56 20.38
C HIS A 494 12.70 -10.04 20.04
N VAL A 495 11.94 -10.76 20.86
CA VAL A 495 11.57 -12.14 20.57
C VAL A 495 10.54 -12.19 19.44
N PRO A 496 10.52 -13.26 18.63
CA PRO A 496 9.47 -13.43 17.63
C PRO A 496 8.09 -13.51 18.30
N PHE A 497 7.05 -13.18 17.53
CA PHE A 497 5.69 -13.09 18.06
C PHE A 497 5.20 -14.37 18.72
N TRP A 498 5.66 -15.56 18.29
CA TRP A 498 5.27 -16.86 18.87
C TRP A 498 5.99 -17.21 20.18
N ARG A 499 6.94 -16.37 20.63
CA ARG A 499 7.54 -16.44 21.98
C ARG A 499 7.11 -15.32 22.92
N ALA A 500 6.66 -14.20 22.37
CA ALA A 500 6.23 -13.03 23.15
C ALA A 500 5.09 -13.32 24.12
N THR A 501 5.19 -12.85 25.36
CA THR A 501 4.09 -12.89 26.35
C THR A 501 3.58 -11.50 26.71
N ARG A 502 4.33 -10.44 26.35
CA ARG A 502 3.92 -9.04 26.51
C ARG A 502 4.57 -8.13 25.47
N ILE A 503 4.07 -6.91 25.38
CA ILE A 503 4.75 -5.79 24.72
C ILE A 503 5.54 -5.04 25.80
N ALA A 504 6.86 -4.91 25.65
CA ALA A 504 7.69 -4.15 26.59
C ALA A 504 7.55 -2.63 26.41
N SER A 505 7.44 -2.19 25.16
CA SER A 505 7.26 -0.78 24.81
C SER A 505 6.78 -0.63 23.37
N ASP A 506 6.06 0.45 23.08
CA ASP A 506 5.70 0.86 21.71
C ASP A 506 5.90 2.37 21.52
N THR A 507 7.10 2.72 21.09
CA THR A 507 7.50 4.12 20.87
C THR A 507 7.26 4.58 19.44
N ARG A 508 6.56 3.80 18.60
CA ARG A 508 6.31 4.17 17.20
C ARG A 508 5.55 5.49 17.10
N ILE A 509 5.78 6.22 16.01
CA ILE A 509 5.22 7.55 15.81
C ILE A 509 3.79 7.43 15.29
N ARG A 510 2.82 7.95 16.05
CA ARG A 510 1.38 7.89 15.72
C ARG A 510 1.05 8.72 14.46
N PRO A 511 -0.06 8.45 13.75
CA PRO A 511 -0.44 9.15 12.52
C PRO A 511 -0.55 10.65 12.75
N LYS A 512 0.08 11.46 11.88
CA LYS A 512 0.02 12.93 11.92
C LYS A 512 0.50 13.57 13.23
N LYS A 513 1.17 12.82 14.10
CA LYS A 513 1.76 13.33 15.35
C LYS A 513 3.22 13.70 15.17
N THR A 514 3.65 14.69 15.96
CA THR A 514 5.03 15.13 16.08
C THR A 514 5.59 14.67 17.42
N VAL A 515 6.77 14.05 17.40
CA VAL A 515 7.57 13.78 18.60
C VAL A 515 8.63 14.86 18.72
N THR A 516 8.74 15.45 19.90
CA THR A 516 9.77 16.45 20.23
C THR A 516 10.82 15.83 21.15
N LEU A 517 12.08 15.88 20.74
CA LEU A 517 13.22 15.38 21.51
C LEU A 517 14.18 16.53 21.81
N ARG A 518 14.65 16.63 23.06
CA ARG A 518 15.53 17.71 23.51
C ARG A 518 16.87 17.14 23.99
N PHE A 519 17.95 17.78 23.56
CA PHE A 519 19.31 17.41 23.90
C PHE A 519 20.09 18.66 24.33
N GLU A 520 21.04 18.50 25.24
CA GLU A 520 21.92 19.55 25.73
C GLU A 520 23.37 19.08 25.62
N PHE A 521 24.23 19.87 24.99
CA PHE A 521 25.65 19.59 24.78
C PHE A 521 26.52 20.65 25.44
N ALA A 522 27.68 20.21 25.97
CA ALA A 522 28.66 21.09 26.58
C ALA A 522 29.51 21.78 25.51
N LEU A 523 29.65 23.10 25.61
CA LEU A 523 30.61 23.89 24.85
C LEU A 523 31.77 24.31 25.76
N THR A 524 32.98 24.35 25.22
CA THR A 524 34.15 24.89 25.94
C THR A 524 34.20 26.41 25.89
N ASP A 525 33.79 26.96 24.75
CA ASP A 525 33.76 28.38 24.40
C ASP A 525 32.33 28.80 24.02
N PRO A 526 31.71 29.79 24.68
CA PRO A 526 30.39 30.32 24.30
C PRO A 526 30.32 30.91 22.89
N GLU A 527 31.45 31.36 22.34
CA GLU A 527 31.55 31.95 21.00
C GLU A 527 31.88 30.91 19.92
N ASP A 528 31.93 29.62 20.29
CA ASP A 528 32.11 28.54 19.34
C ASP A 528 30.91 28.46 18.36
N GLU A 529 31.17 28.02 17.13
CA GLU A 529 30.16 27.79 16.11
C GLU A 529 30.01 26.27 15.87
N PRO A 530 29.35 25.54 16.77
CA PRO A 530 29.19 24.10 16.67
C PRO A 530 28.24 23.72 15.53
N THR A 531 28.43 22.53 14.96
CA THR A 531 27.54 21.93 13.96
C THR A 531 26.78 20.76 14.56
N ALA A 532 25.48 20.65 14.26
CA ALA A 532 24.68 19.50 14.66
C ALA A 532 24.07 18.79 13.45
N GLU A 533 24.36 17.49 13.32
CA GLU A 533 23.83 16.62 12.26
C GLU A 533 22.84 15.62 12.85
N ALA A 534 21.58 15.70 12.42
CA ALA A 534 20.52 14.75 12.74
C ALA A 534 20.24 13.85 11.53
N GLU A 535 20.22 12.55 11.74
CA GLU A 535 19.87 11.54 10.73
C GLU A 535 18.72 10.68 11.23
N LEU A 536 17.69 10.52 10.38
CA LEU A 536 16.59 9.61 10.63
C LEU A 536 16.76 8.34 9.79
N ILE A 537 16.92 7.21 10.46
CA ILE A 537 17.37 5.96 9.86
C ILE A 537 16.31 4.88 10.07
N TYR A 538 15.82 4.28 8.99
CA TYR A 538 14.98 3.10 9.04
C TYR A 538 15.83 1.83 9.01
N ARG A 539 15.54 0.92 9.94
CA ARG A 539 16.17 -0.39 10.05
C ARG A 539 15.13 -1.49 9.89
N PRO A 540 15.25 -2.36 8.87
CA PRO A 540 14.30 -3.45 8.65
C PRO A 540 14.29 -4.52 9.75
N VAL A 541 15.45 -4.78 10.36
CA VAL A 541 15.65 -5.81 11.39
C VAL A 541 16.68 -5.31 12.41
N VAL A 542 16.39 -5.48 13.70
CA VAL A 542 17.33 -5.16 14.79
C VAL A 542 18.69 -5.86 14.65
N ARG A 543 19.77 -5.15 15.02
CA ARG A 543 21.15 -5.63 14.76
C ARG A 543 21.49 -6.97 15.41
N PRO A 544 21.13 -7.27 16.66
CA PRO A 544 21.42 -8.56 17.27
C PRO A 544 20.83 -9.73 16.47
N LEU A 545 19.59 -9.59 15.99
CA LEU A 545 18.93 -10.62 15.19
C LEU A 545 19.57 -10.75 13.80
N ALA A 546 19.84 -9.64 13.13
CA ALA A 546 20.51 -9.66 11.82
C ALA A 546 21.89 -10.34 11.89
N LYS A 547 22.69 -10.05 12.95
CA LYS A 547 23.98 -10.72 13.19
C LYS A 547 23.79 -12.22 13.43
N LYS A 548 22.84 -12.60 14.30
CA LYS A 548 22.55 -14.00 14.64
C LYS A 548 22.10 -14.81 13.42
N LYS A 549 21.30 -14.20 12.54
CA LYS A 549 20.79 -14.79 11.30
C LYS A 549 21.71 -14.61 10.10
N GLN A 550 22.85 -13.93 10.26
CA GLN A 550 23.75 -13.56 9.16
C GLN A 550 23.05 -12.87 7.99
N TRP A 551 22.02 -12.08 8.28
CA TRP A 551 21.29 -11.36 7.24
C TRP A 551 22.08 -10.13 6.77
N PRO A 552 22.23 -9.93 5.46
CA PRO A 552 22.79 -8.71 4.90
C PRO A 552 21.74 -7.59 4.98
N VAL A 553 21.61 -6.96 6.15
CA VAL A 553 20.64 -5.89 6.39
C VAL A 553 21.31 -4.53 6.24
N LYS A 554 20.81 -3.77 5.25
CA LYS A 554 21.17 -2.37 5.02
C LYS A 554 20.15 -1.47 5.70
N ASP A 555 20.65 -0.50 6.45
CA ASP A 555 19.84 0.60 6.99
C ASP A 555 19.55 1.62 5.89
N ILE A 556 18.38 2.27 5.96
CA ILE A 556 17.94 3.24 4.96
C ILE A 556 17.91 4.62 5.63
N LEU A 557 18.72 5.54 5.13
CA LEU A 557 18.62 6.95 5.52
C LEU A 557 17.31 7.53 4.94
N MET A 558 16.40 7.93 5.81
CA MET A 558 15.12 8.50 5.45
C MET A 558 15.27 9.99 5.13
N THR A 559 15.92 10.73 6.03
CA THR A 559 16.19 12.16 5.90
C THR A 559 17.32 12.56 6.84
N SER A 560 17.98 13.68 6.54
CA SER A 560 18.98 14.29 7.41
C SER A 560 18.78 15.80 7.48
N LYS A 561 19.23 16.40 8.59
CA LYS A 561 19.23 17.84 8.83
C LYS A 561 20.56 18.23 9.47
N THR A 562 21.05 19.40 9.08
CA THR A 562 22.19 20.04 9.71
C THR A 562 21.74 21.40 10.22
N TRP A 563 22.09 21.71 11.46
CA TRP A 563 21.95 23.04 12.06
C TRP A 563 23.33 23.67 12.13
#